data_AF-A0A0S8GIK9-F1
#
_entry.id   AF-A0A0S8GIK9-F1
#
_cell.length_a   1.000
_cell.length_b   1.000
_cell.length_c   1.000
_cell.angle_alpha   90.00
_cell.angle_beta   90.00
_cell.angle_gamma   90.00
#
_symmetry.space_group_name_H-M   'P 1'
#
loop_
_entity.id
_entity.type
_entity.pdbx_description
1 polymer ?
#
loop_
_entity_poly.entity_id
_entity_poly.type
_entity_poly.pdbx_seq_one_letter_code
_entity_poly.pdbx_strand_id
1 'polypeptide(L)'
;MTRIHVHWPRLIWVIFICAYSALFFYNLLNPSSNWHIPYVYTMVLTVWLCFEYYEKRLFFQTGFAPLPAYSWPLRAAFALFFYSSFVIGVSTIVWWHDSQIPAYPIVHIVGLITLITSVVLRRRMLRSKKITRKMISQFYVSILLLIVSLALGYGSLFLVAYVLVIGCPLVLLMRYHEYTLLAKIDAFAQTHKKKNREELWQLYIEKQQKKQTRKSK
;
A
#
# COMPACT_ATOMS: atom_id res chain seq x y z
N MET A 1 6.95 22.87 -20.73
CA MET A 1 5.71 22.70 -19.95
C MET A 1 5.05 21.39 -20.36
N THR A 2 5.11 20.35 -19.53
CA THR A 2 4.39 19.08 -19.77
C THR A 2 2.89 19.31 -19.54
N ARG A 3 2.06 19.14 -20.57
CA ARG A 3 0.59 19.18 -20.44
C ARG A 3 0.16 18.13 -19.39
N ILE A 4 -0.48 18.58 -18.33
CA ILE A 4 -1.10 17.69 -17.35
C ILE A 4 -2.31 17.04 -18.04
N HIS A 5 -2.19 15.76 -18.40
CA HIS A 5 -3.33 15.00 -18.91
C HIS A 5 -4.25 14.63 -17.74
N VAL A 6 -5.35 15.37 -17.60
CA VAL A 6 -6.35 15.12 -16.56
C VAL A 6 -7.26 13.96 -16.98
N HIS A 7 -7.29 12.88 -16.19
CA HIS A 7 -8.23 11.78 -16.37
C HIS A 7 -9.57 12.09 -15.68
N TRP A 8 -10.45 12.84 -16.35
CA TRP A 8 -11.73 13.31 -15.82
C TRP A 8 -12.61 12.23 -15.14
N PRO A 9 -12.86 11.05 -15.74
CA PRO A 9 -13.72 10.05 -15.12
C PRO A 9 -13.20 9.57 -13.76
N ARG A 10 -11.87 9.42 -13.64
CA ARG A 10 -11.23 9.03 -12.39
C ARG A 10 -11.23 10.15 -11.37
N LEU A 11 -11.04 11.39 -11.82
CA LEU A 11 -11.09 12.55 -10.93
C LEU A 11 -12.48 12.71 -10.31
N ILE A 12 -13.53 12.62 -11.13
CA ILE A 12 -14.92 12.68 -10.66
C ILE A 12 -15.18 11.55 -9.65
N TRP A 13 -14.75 10.33 -9.96
CA TRP A 13 -14.88 9.20 -9.02
C TRP A 13 -14.14 9.45 -7.70
N VAL A 14 -12.92 9.98 -7.74
CA VAL A 14 -12.15 10.32 -6.53
C VAL A 14 -12.85 11.39 -5.70
N ILE A 15 -13.35 12.46 -6.34
CA ILE A 15 -14.08 13.53 -5.64
C ILE A 15 -15.33 12.96 -4.97
N PHE A 16 -16.10 12.15 -5.69
CA PHE A 16 -17.29 11.48 -5.18
C PHE A 16 -16.97 10.60 -3.96
N ILE A 17 -15.96 9.73 -4.05
CA ILE A 17 -15.54 8.85 -2.95
C ILE A 17 -15.05 9.66 -1.74
N CYS A 18 -14.28 10.72 -1.95
CA CYS A 18 -13.83 11.59 -0.85
C CYS A 18 -15.01 12.27 -0.15
N ALA A 19 -15.96 12.83 -0.90
CA ALA A 19 -17.14 13.50 -0.34
C ALA A 19 -18.05 12.51 0.41
N TYR A 20 -18.31 11.34 -0.18
CA TYR A 20 -19.08 10.28 0.46
C TYR A 20 -18.40 9.79 1.74
N SER A 21 -17.10 9.51 1.69
CA SER A 21 -16.34 9.01 2.85
C SER A 21 -16.29 10.04 3.97
N ALA A 22 -16.18 11.33 3.66
CA ALA A 22 -16.24 12.40 4.66
C ALA A 22 -17.55 12.37 5.44
N LEU A 23 -18.69 12.35 4.74
CA LEU A 23 -20.01 12.29 5.37
C LEU A 23 -20.22 10.98 6.14
N PHE A 24 -19.83 9.85 5.54
CA PHE A 24 -19.98 8.53 6.15
C PHE A 24 -19.19 8.41 7.46
N PHE A 25 -17.88 8.69 7.43
CA PHE A 25 -17.03 8.56 8.61
C PHE A 25 -17.30 9.64 9.65
N TYR A 26 -17.73 10.83 9.25
CA TYR A 26 -18.19 11.85 10.20
C TYR A 26 -19.37 11.30 11.01
N ASN A 27 -20.43 10.84 10.35
CA ASN A 27 -21.61 10.32 11.02
C ASN A 27 -21.32 9.06 11.84
N LEU A 28 -20.44 8.18 11.33
CA LEU A 28 -20.08 6.94 12.00
C LEU A 28 -19.26 7.16 13.27
N LEU A 29 -18.29 8.09 13.25
CA LEU A 29 -17.36 8.29 14.35
C LEU A 29 -17.84 9.33 15.37
N ASN A 30 -18.63 10.32 14.96
CA ASN A 30 -19.12 11.43 15.81
C ASN A 30 -19.74 11.00 17.15
N PRO A 31 -20.44 9.86 17.28
CA PRO A 31 -20.95 9.40 18.57
C PRO A 31 -19.87 9.01 19.61
N SER A 32 -18.60 8.86 19.22
CA SER A 32 -17.51 8.45 20.13
C SER A 32 -16.88 9.67 20.80
N SER A 33 -16.43 9.58 22.05
CA SER A 33 -15.92 10.75 22.81
C SER A 33 -14.70 11.45 22.19
N ASN A 34 -13.85 10.69 21.50
CA ASN A 34 -12.52 11.11 21.05
C ASN A 34 -12.37 11.03 19.52
N TRP A 35 -13.46 11.23 18.79
CA TRP A 35 -13.58 10.85 17.37
C TRP A 35 -12.78 11.71 16.37
N HIS A 36 -12.46 12.97 16.71
CA HIS A 36 -11.89 13.93 15.77
C HIS A 36 -10.56 13.47 15.15
N ILE A 37 -9.63 12.96 15.95
CA ILE A 37 -8.30 12.57 15.44
C ILE A 37 -8.39 11.30 14.59
N PRO A 38 -9.10 10.23 15.01
CA PRO A 38 -9.37 9.09 14.14
C PRO A 38 -10.09 9.45 12.84
N TYR A 39 -11.01 10.43 12.87
CA TYR A 39 -11.66 10.94 11.67
C TYR A 39 -10.65 11.60 10.73
N VAL A 40 -9.83 12.53 11.23
CA VAL A 40 -8.77 13.18 10.44
C VAL A 40 -7.81 12.14 9.86
N TYR A 41 -7.39 11.17 10.67
CA TYR A 41 -6.55 10.04 10.22
C TYR A 41 -7.21 9.28 9.07
N THR A 42 -8.48 8.89 9.23
CA THR A 42 -9.26 8.16 8.21
C THR A 42 -9.40 8.95 6.92
N MET A 43 -9.62 10.27 7.02
CA MET A 43 -9.73 11.14 5.86
C MET A 43 -8.38 11.30 5.14
N VAL A 44 -7.28 11.47 5.86
CA VAL A 44 -5.93 11.52 5.25
C VAL A 44 -5.61 10.21 4.53
N LEU A 45 -5.91 9.06 5.16
CA LEU A 45 -5.72 7.75 4.55
C LEU A 45 -6.57 7.60 3.28
N THR A 46 -7.85 7.97 3.34
CA THR A 46 -8.79 7.89 2.21
C THR A 46 -8.34 8.75 1.03
N VAL A 47 -8.00 10.01 1.29
CA VAL A 47 -7.51 10.94 0.26
C VAL A 47 -6.24 10.39 -0.39
N TRP A 48 -5.33 9.83 0.40
CA TRP A 48 -4.12 9.21 -0.15
C TRP A 48 -4.43 7.96 -1.01
N LEU A 49 -5.33 7.08 -0.58
CA LEU A 49 -5.75 5.92 -1.37
C LEU A 49 -6.42 6.34 -2.69
N CYS A 50 -7.28 7.36 -2.65
CA CYS A 50 -7.88 7.96 -3.82
C CYS A 50 -6.83 8.54 -4.78
N PHE A 51 -5.79 9.17 -4.24
CA PHE A 51 -4.68 9.67 -5.04
C PHE A 51 -3.89 8.53 -5.71
N GLU A 52 -3.58 7.44 -5.00
CA GLU A 52 -2.93 6.26 -5.59
C GLU A 52 -3.80 5.63 -6.69
N TYR A 53 -5.11 5.55 -6.48
CA TYR A 53 -6.07 5.09 -7.48
C TYR A 53 -6.05 5.97 -8.74
N TYR A 54 -6.05 7.29 -8.56
CA TYR A 54 -5.96 8.24 -9.67
C TYR A 54 -4.69 8.02 -10.50
N GLU A 55 -3.54 7.84 -9.84
CA GLU A 55 -2.24 7.56 -10.47
C GLU A 55 -2.09 6.15 -11.07
N LYS A 56 -3.11 5.28 -11.01
CA LYS A 56 -3.04 3.86 -11.45
C LYS A 56 -1.97 3.05 -10.70
N ARG A 57 -1.68 3.42 -9.45
CA ARG A 57 -0.66 2.75 -8.64
C ARG A 57 -1.33 1.89 -7.57
N LEU A 58 -0.85 0.66 -7.43
CA LEU A 58 -1.23 -0.19 -6.32
C LEU A 58 -0.38 0.18 -5.11
N PHE A 59 -1.04 0.59 -4.03
CA PHE A 59 -0.39 1.15 -2.85
C PHE A 59 0.54 0.17 -2.12
N PHE A 60 0.48 -1.13 -2.42
CA PHE A 60 1.35 -2.16 -1.84
C PHE A 60 2.41 -2.70 -2.81
N GLN A 61 2.50 -2.14 -4.02
CA GLN A 61 3.47 -2.56 -5.02
C GLN A 61 4.38 -1.40 -5.43
N THR A 62 5.65 -1.70 -5.65
CA THR A 62 6.65 -0.70 -6.08
C THR A 62 6.38 -0.19 -7.49
N GLY A 63 5.71 -1.00 -8.33
CA GLY A 63 5.56 -0.72 -9.76
C GLY A 63 6.85 -0.89 -10.56
N PHE A 64 7.91 -1.48 -9.98
CA PHE A 64 9.18 -1.71 -10.67
C PHE A 64 9.14 -2.88 -11.66
N ALA A 65 8.29 -3.86 -11.38
CA ALA A 65 7.94 -4.94 -12.28
C ALA A 65 6.60 -4.67 -12.97
N PRO A 66 6.39 -5.16 -14.21
CA PRO A 66 5.07 -5.20 -14.82
C PRO A 66 4.11 -6.07 -14.00
N LEU A 67 2.83 -5.71 -14.02
CA LEU A 67 1.79 -6.34 -13.20
C LEU A 67 1.74 -7.89 -13.28
N PRO A 68 1.90 -8.53 -14.47
CA PRO A 68 1.86 -9.98 -14.60
C PRO A 68 3.02 -10.70 -13.91
N ALA A 69 4.12 -10.00 -13.59
CA ALA A 69 5.28 -10.61 -12.96
C ALA A 69 5.15 -10.75 -11.44
N TYR A 70 4.20 -10.04 -10.82
CA TYR A 70 3.93 -10.19 -9.38
C TYR A 70 3.06 -11.41 -9.10
N SER A 71 3.35 -12.09 -7.99
CA SER A 71 2.52 -13.16 -7.45
C SER A 71 1.10 -12.64 -7.12
N TRP A 72 0.09 -13.11 -7.86
CA TRP A 72 -1.32 -12.80 -7.59
C TRP A 72 -1.77 -13.20 -6.18
N PRO A 73 -1.47 -14.41 -5.67
CA PRO A 73 -1.88 -14.81 -4.31
C PRO A 73 -1.36 -13.86 -3.24
N LEU A 74 -0.12 -13.40 -3.39
CA LEU A 74 0.51 -12.51 -2.43
C LEU A 74 -0.13 -11.12 -2.43
N ARG A 75 -0.49 -10.62 -3.62
CA ARG A 75 -1.24 -9.36 -3.76
C ARG A 75 -2.62 -9.45 -3.13
N ALA A 76 -3.33 -10.56 -3.36
CA ALA A 76 -4.65 -10.80 -2.81
C ALA A 76 -4.59 -10.88 -1.27
N ALA A 77 -3.62 -11.62 -0.73
CA ALA A 77 -3.39 -11.70 0.72
C ALA A 77 -3.11 -10.33 1.33
N PHE A 78 -2.27 -9.50 0.68
CA PHE A 78 -1.97 -8.16 1.19
C PHE A 78 -3.19 -7.23 1.12
N ALA A 79 -3.94 -7.27 0.02
CA ALA A 79 -5.17 -6.50 -0.10
C ALA A 79 -6.18 -6.90 0.98
N LEU A 80 -6.40 -8.19 1.18
CA LEU A 80 -7.29 -8.71 2.20
C LEU A 80 -6.86 -8.25 3.60
N PHE A 81 -5.57 -8.38 3.92
CA PHE A 81 -5.00 -7.89 5.19
C PHE A 81 -5.22 -6.39 5.37
N PHE A 82 -4.92 -5.56 4.37
CA PHE A 82 -4.99 -4.11 4.50
C PHE A 82 -6.44 -3.62 4.64
N TYR A 83 -7.35 -4.11 3.80
CA TYR A 83 -8.75 -3.68 3.84
C TYR A 83 -9.45 -4.19 5.10
N SER A 84 -9.18 -5.43 5.53
CA SER A 84 -9.70 -5.90 6.82
C SER A 84 -9.11 -5.11 7.99
N SER A 85 -7.82 -4.77 7.97
CA SER A 85 -7.19 -3.93 9.00
C SER A 85 -7.88 -2.57 9.13
N PHE A 86 -8.22 -1.95 8.00
CA PHE A 86 -8.96 -0.69 7.98
C PHE A 86 -10.36 -0.83 8.61
N VAL A 87 -11.12 -1.85 8.19
CA VAL A 87 -12.46 -2.12 8.74
C VAL A 87 -12.39 -2.42 10.24
N ILE A 88 -11.48 -3.30 10.67
CA ILE A 88 -11.23 -3.65 12.07
C ILE A 88 -10.90 -2.38 12.89
N GLY A 89 -10.04 -1.51 12.36
CA GLY A 89 -9.65 -0.27 13.03
C GLY A 89 -10.84 0.65 13.28
N VAL A 90 -11.65 0.92 12.25
CA VAL A 90 -12.86 1.74 12.37
C VAL A 90 -13.87 1.07 13.31
N SER A 91 -14.13 -0.23 13.15
CA SER A 91 -15.05 -0.98 14.00
C SER A 91 -14.63 -1.01 15.46
N THR A 92 -13.32 -1.01 15.76
CA THR A 92 -12.82 -0.95 17.14
C THR A 92 -13.28 0.34 17.80
N ILE A 93 -13.11 1.49 17.14
CA ILE A 93 -13.52 2.78 17.72
C ILE A 93 -15.03 2.82 17.93
N VAL A 94 -15.80 2.39 16.93
CA VAL A 94 -17.27 2.39 17.01
C VAL A 94 -17.77 1.48 18.11
N TRP A 95 -17.16 0.30 18.28
CA TRP A 95 -17.59 -0.68 19.27
C TRP A 95 -17.25 -0.27 20.71
N TRP A 96 -16.03 0.22 20.93
CA TRP A 96 -15.57 0.56 22.27
C TRP A 96 -15.88 2.00 22.67
N HIS A 97 -16.32 2.83 21.72
CA HIS A 97 -16.49 4.28 21.85
C HIS A 97 -15.24 5.05 22.35
N ASP A 98 -14.08 4.38 22.40
CA ASP A 98 -12.81 4.90 22.89
C ASP A 98 -11.61 4.13 22.32
N SER A 99 -10.41 4.66 22.54
CA SER A 99 -9.13 4.03 22.20
C SER A 99 -8.78 2.91 23.19
N GLN A 100 -8.32 1.76 22.68
CA GLN A 100 -7.82 0.68 23.53
C GLN A 100 -6.41 0.94 24.05
N ILE A 101 -5.64 1.81 23.39
CA ILE A 101 -4.30 2.21 23.83
C ILE A 101 -4.46 3.44 24.74
N PRO A 102 -4.08 3.36 26.03
CA PRO A 102 -4.25 4.43 27.00
C PRO A 102 -3.16 5.50 26.82
N ALA A 103 -3.32 6.33 25.78
CA ALA A 103 -2.43 7.46 25.49
C ALA A 103 -3.08 8.47 24.51
N TYR A 104 -4.39 8.69 24.61
CA TYR A 104 -5.06 9.72 23.82
C TYR A 104 -4.59 11.12 24.26
N PRO A 105 -4.34 12.08 23.35
CA PRO A 105 -4.38 11.99 21.88
C PRO A 105 -3.06 11.52 21.23
N ILE A 106 -2.01 11.34 22.03
CA ILE A 106 -0.62 11.12 21.59
C ILE A 106 -0.52 9.94 20.62
N VAL A 107 -1.12 8.78 20.93
CA VAL A 107 -1.02 7.58 20.07
C VAL A 107 -1.58 7.82 18.66
N HIS A 108 -2.70 8.54 18.55
CA HIS A 108 -3.31 8.84 17.27
C HIS A 108 -2.51 9.87 16.47
N ILE A 109 -1.92 10.86 17.15
CA ILE A 109 -1.01 11.84 16.53
C ILE A 109 0.22 11.12 15.97
N VAL A 110 0.82 10.21 16.75
CA VAL A 110 1.94 9.38 16.28
C VAL A 110 1.50 8.53 15.08
N GLY A 111 0.29 7.95 15.11
CA GLY A 111 -0.29 7.24 13.98
C GLY A 111 -0.40 8.11 12.72
N LEU A 112 -0.93 9.33 12.83
CA LEU A 112 -1.06 10.27 11.73
C LEU A 112 0.31 10.70 11.16
N ILE A 113 1.27 11.02 12.02
CA ILE A 113 2.65 11.36 11.61
C ILE A 113 3.30 10.17 10.90
N THR A 114 3.06 8.96 11.39
CA THR A 114 3.58 7.71 10.80
C THR A 114 2.96 7.48 9.41
N LEU A 115 1.65 7.73 9.26
CA LEU A 115 0.97 7.69 7.96
C LEU A 115 1.59 8.69 6.98
N ILE A 116 1.72 9.97 7.36
CA ILE A 116 2.30 11.00 6.49
C ILE A 116 3.74 10.64 6.09
N THR A 117 4.55 10.21 7.04
CA THR A 117 5.92 9.73 6.80
C THR A 117 5.93 8.58 5.80
N SER A 118 5.03 7.61 5.95
CA SER A 118 4.92 6.47 5.04
C SER A 118 4.62 6.92 3.60
N VAL A 119 3.67 7.85 3.43
CA VAL A 119 3.28 8.40 2.13
C VAL A 119 4.43 9.15 1.48
N VAL A 120 5.13 10.00 2.24
CA VAL A 120 6.28 10.79 1.75
C VAL A 120 7.42 9.86 1.32
N LEU A 121 7.77 8.88 2.15
CA LEU A 121 8.84 7.93 1.85
C LEU A 121 8.52 7.13 0.59
N ARG A 122 7.28 6.63 0.48
CA ARG A 122 6.79 5.93 -0.70
C ARG A 122 6.93 6.77 -1.97
N ARG A 123 6.42 8.00 -1.94
CA ARG A 123 6.48 8.93 -3.09
C ARG A 123 7.90 9.21 -3.55
N ARG A 124 8.84 9.38 -2.60
CA ARG A 124 10.26 9.56 -2.90
C ARG A 124 10.82 8.35 -3.67
N MET A 125 10.47 7.13 -3.25
CA MET A 125 10.95 5.91 -3.90
C MET A 125 10.37 5.73 -5.31
N LEU A 126 9.09 6.05 -5.51
CA LEU A 126 8.42 5.95 -6.81
C LEU A 126 8.92 6.97 -7.84
N ARG A 127 9.54 8.08 -7.41
CA ARG A 127 10.10 9.10 -8.31
C ARG A 127 11.51 8.76 -8.81
N SER A 128 12.20 7.83 -8.16
CA SER A 128 13.57 7.52 -8.54
C SER A 128 13.62 6.62 -9.78
N LYS A 129 14.49 6.99 -10.73
CA LYS A 129 14.67 6.28 -12.01
C LYS A 129 15.50 5.00 -11.88
N LYS A 130 16.33 4.88 -10.84
CA LYS A 130 17.22 3.73 -10.65
C LYS A 130 16.55 2.72 -9.73
N ILE A 131 16.31 1.50 -10.19
CA ILE A 131 15.76 0.46 -9.31
C ILE A 131 16.93 -0.27 -8.64
N THR A 132 17.02 -0.14 -7.31
CA THR A 132 18.06 -0.80 -6.50
C THR A 132 17.42 -1.56 -5.33
N ARG A 133 18.14 -2.55 -4.78
CA ARG A 133 17.69 -3.28 -3.59
C ARG A 133 17.41 -2.35 -2.41
N LYS A 134 18.25 -1.32 -2.22
CA LYS A 134 18.05 -0.30 -1.17
C LYS A 134 16.72 0.42 -1.33
N MET A 135 16.34 0.79 -2.55
CA MET A 135 15.06 1.44 -2.80
C MET A 135 13.87 0.52 -2.59
N ILE A 136 13.96 -0.74 -3.01
CA ILE A 136 12.92 -1.73 -2.71
C ILE A 136 12.76 -1.88 -1.19
N SER A 137 13.86 -1.97 -0.44
CA SER A 137 13.79 -1.98 1.04
C SER A 137 13.09 -0.75 1.60
N GLN A 138 13.49 0.45 1.16
CA GLN A 138 12.89 1.70 1.64
C GLN A 138 11.40 1.80 1.29
N PHE A 139 11.00 1.28 0.14
CA PHE A 139 9.60 1.15 -0.22
C PHE A 139 8.86 0.24 0.76
N TYR A 140 9.36 -0.95 1.06
CA TYR A 140 8.68 -1.85 2.00
C TYR A 140 8.74 -1.36 3.45
N VAL A 141 9.74 -0.56 3.82
CA VAL A 141 9.72 0.20 5.08
C VAL A 141 8.57 1.20 5.08
N SER A 142 8.30 1.88 3.95
CA SER A 142 7.12 2.75 3.86
C SER A 142 5.81 1.97 4.04
N ILE A 143 5.71 0.75 3.49
CA ILE A 143 4.53 -0.11 3.71
C ILE A 143 4.43 -0.56 5.16
N LEU A 144 5.54 -0.89 5.81
CA LEU A 144 5.57 -1.24 7.22
C LEU A 144 5.07 -0.08 8.09
N LEU A 145 5.56 1.13 7.83
CA LEU A 145 5.09 2.34 8.52
C LEU A 145 3.59 2.57 8.26
N LEU A 146 3.12 2.36 7.04
CA LEU A 146 1.70 2.49 6.71
C LEU A 146 0.84 1.53 7.55
N ILE A 147 1.20 0.25 7.64
CA ILE A 147 0.38 -0.73 8.38
C ILE A 147 0.47 -0.51 9.89
N VAL A 148 1.62 -0.10 10.41
CA VAL A 148 1.77 0.33 11.81
C VAL A 148 0.93 1.57 12.10
N SER A 149 0.86 2.51 11.14
CA SER A 149 0.03 3.70 11.28
C SER A 149 -1.45 3.37 11.44
N LEU A 150 -1.95 2.27 10.88
CA LEU A 150 -3.34 1.84 11.06
C LEU A 150 -3.59 1.48 12.53
N ALA A 151 -2.72 0.66 13.12
CA ALA A 151 -2.84 0.24 14.51
C ALA A 151 -2.81 1.43 15.49
N LEU A 152 -1.88 2.37 15.27
CA LEU A 152 -1.73 3.56 16.11
C LEU A 152 -2.81 4.61 15.83
N GLY A 153 -3.15 4.83 14.56
CA GLY A 153 -4.16 5.81 14.13
C GLY A 153 -5.56 5.48 14.63
N TYR A 154 -5.86 4.19 14.79
CA TYR A 154 -7.12 3.72 15.40
C TYR A 154 -7.00 3.37 16.90
N GLY A 155 -5.81 3.44 17.49
CA GLY A 155 -5.60 3.14 18.92
C GLY A 155 -6.02 1.72 19.32
N SER A 156 -5.88 0.72 18.43
CA SER A 156 -6.42 -0.63 18.62
C SER A 156 -5.32 -1.65 18.94
N LEU A 157 -5.37 -2.25 20.14
CA LEU A 157 -4.44 -3.30 20.56
C LEU A 157 -4.61 -4.57 19.71
N PHE A 158 -5.84 -4.90 19.36
CA PHE A 158 -6.12 -6.00 18.44
C PHE A 158 -5.45 -5.77 17.09
N LEU A 159 -5.53 -4.53 16.56
CA LEU A 159 -4.90 -4.19 15.30
C LEU A 159 -3.37 -4.19 15.37
N VAL A 160 -2.78 -3.81 16.52
CA VAL A 160 -1.34 -4.00 16.77
C VAL A 160 -0.96 -5.47 16.62
N ALA A 161 -1.67 -6.38 17.29
CA ALA A 161 -1.41 -7.81 17.18
C ALA A 161 -1.59 -8.32 15.74
N TYR A 162 -2.65 -7.88 15.07
CA TYR A 162 -2.94 -8.26 13.67
C TYR A 162 -1.83 -7.81 12.70
N VAL A 163 -1.34 -6.58 12.87
CA VAL A 163 -0.21 -6.04 12.10
C VAL A 163 1.08 -6.82 12.38
N LEU A 164 1.38 -7.14 13.65
CA LEU A 164 2.61 -7.86 14.00
C LEU A 164 2.61 -9.31 13.52
N VAL A 165 1.49 -10.02 13.68
CA VAL A 165 1.39 -11.46 13.39
C VAL A 165 1.19 -11.72 11.90
N ILE A 166 0.41 -10.89 11.20
CA ILE A 166 0.08 -11.10 9.78
C ILE A 166 0.77 -10.06 8.90
N GLY A 167 0.60 -8.78 9.22
CA GLY A 167 1.09 -7.68 8.39
C GLY A 167 2.61 -7.69 8.17
N CYS A 168 3.39 -7.74 9.26
CA CYS A 168 4.84 -7.71 9.21
C CYS A 168 5.43 -8.89 8.41
N PRO A 169 5.08 -10.16 8.68
CA PRO A 169 5.52 -11.28 7.84
C PRO A 169 5.15 -11.12 6.37
N LEU A 170 3.94 -10.61 6.08
CA LEU A 170 3.46 -10.43 4.72
C LEU A 170 4.27 -9.38 3.95
N VAL A 171 4.58 -8.25 4.59
CA VAL A 171 5.46 -7.20 4.03
C VAL A 171 6.86 -7.75 3.74
N LEU A 172 7.42 -8.53 4.67
CA LEU A 172 8.73 -9.17 4.48
C LEU A 172 8.72 -10.18 3.33
N LEU A 173 7.66 -10.97 3.21
CA LEU A 173 7.49 -11.95 2.14
C LEU A 173 7.34 -11.26 0.77
N MET A 174 6.63 -10.13 0.69
CA MET A 174 6.56 -9.30 -0.51
C MET A 174 7.92 -8.73 -0.91
N ARG A 175 8.65 -8.18 0.06
CA ARG A 175 10.02 -7.70 -0.17
C ARG A 175 10.93 -8.79 -0.68
N TYR A 176 10.90 -9.97 -0.04
CA TYR A 176 11.69 -11.12 -0.45
C TYR A 176 11.33 -11.55 -1.88
N HIS A 177 10.04 -11.66 -2.18
CA HIS A 177 9.56 -12.02 -3.51
C HIS A 177 10.10 -11.05 -4.58
N GLU A 178 10.01 -9.75 -4.33
CA GLU A 178 10.49 -8.74 -5.28
C GLU A 178 12.01 -8.76 -5.46
N TYR A 179 12.77 -9.05 -4.40
CA TYR A 179 14.21 -9.28 -4.51
C TYR A 179 14.56 -10.48 -5.40
N THR A 180 13.85 -11.60 -5.23
CA THR A 180 14.08 -12.77 -6.08
C THR A 180 13.71 -12.49 -7.54
N LEU A 181 12.68 -11.68 -7.76
CA LEU A 181 12.26 -11.28 -9.10
C LEU A 181 13.30 -10.38 -9.77
N LEU A 182 13.81 -9.37 -9.04
CA LEU A 182 14.87 -8.50 -9.54
C LEU A 182 16.14 -9.29 -9.88
N ALA A 183 16.58 -10.18 -8.99
CA ALA A 183 17.77 -11.01 -9.22
C ALA A 183 17.64 -11.92 -10.46
N LYS A 184 16.46 -12.52 -10.69
CA LYS A 184 16.20 -13.34 -11.89
C LYS A 184 16.33 -12.53 -13.17
N ILE A 185 15.98 -11.26 -13.14
CA ILE A 185 16.00 -10.38 -14.32
C ILE A 185 17.37 -9.80 -14.55
N ASP A 186 18.10 -9.45 -13.50
CA ASP A 186 19.49 -9.04 -13.63
C ASP A 186 20.32 -10.18 -14.27
N ALA A 187 20.08 -11.44 -13.87
CA ALA A 187 20.68 -12.62 -14.52
C ALA A 187 20.21 -12.81 -15.98
N PHE A 188 18.93 -12.56 -16.27
CA PHE A 188 18.39 -12.64 -17.64
C PHE A 188 18.93 -11.52 -18.55
N ALA A 189 19.16 -10.34 -18.00
CA ALA A 189 19.73 -9.20 -18.71
C ALA A 189 21.20 -9.44 -19.07
N GLN A 190 21.97 -10.09 -18.20
CA GLN A 190 23.36 -10.47 -18.48
C GLN A 190 23.48 -11.42 -19.67
N THR A 191 22.47 -12.28 -19.89
CA THR A 191 22.42 -13.20 -21.04
C THR A 191 21.94 -12.53 -22.34
N HIS A 192 21.24 -11.39 -22.27
CA HIS A 192 20.62 -10.73 -23.43
C HIS A 192 21.17 -9.31 -23.68
N LYS A 193 22.52 -9.18 -23.74
CA LYS A 193 23.25 -7.91 -23.91
C LYS A 193 22.53 -6.91 -24.84
N LYS A 194 22.38 -5.66 -24.38
CA LYS A 194 21.87 -4.46 -25.10
C LYS A 194 20.36 -4.40 -25.43
N LYS A 195 19.47 -4.96 -24.62
CA LYS A 195 18.02 -4.65 -24.73
C LYS A 195 17.54 -3.65 -23.68
N ASN A 196 16.54 -2.84 -24.05
CA ASN A 196 15.89 -1.93 -23.12
C ASN A 196 15.19 -2.75 -22.01
N ARG A 197 15.09 -2.19 -20.80
CA ARG A 197 14.58 -2.93 -19.63
C ARG A 197 13.14 -3.41 -19.81
N GLU A 198 12.31 -2.64 -20.50
CA GLU A 198 10.92 -3.01 -20.80
C GLU A 198 10.84 -4.21 -21.75
N GLU A 199 11.70 -4.25 -22.77
CA GLU A 199 11.80 -5.39 -23.69
C GLU A 199 12.29 -6.65 -22.96
N LEU A 200 13.25 -6.51 -22.05
CA LEU A 200 13.73 -7.62 -21.22
C LEU A 200 12.61 -8.19 -20.34
N TRP A 201 11.74 -7.33 -19.81
CA TRP A 201 10.58 -7.75 -19.03
C TRP A 201 9.55 -8.51 -19.86
N GLN A 202 9.23 -8.03 -21.07
CA GLN A 202 8.32 -8.72 -21.98
C GLN A 202 8.84 -10.11 -22.35
N LEU A 203 10.11 -10.20 -22.77
CA LEU A 203 10.75 -11.47 -23.10
C LEU A 203 10.80 -12.44 -21.91
N TYR A 204 11.01 -11.91 -20.70
CA TYR A 204 10.99 -12.72 -19.49
C TYR A 204 9.58 -13.27 -19.20
N ILE A 205 8.53 -12.44 -19.32
CA ILE A 205 7.14 -12.87 -19.12
C ILE A 205 6.77 -13.95 -20.14
N GLU A 206 7.05 -13.74 -21.43
CA GLU A 206 6.77 -14.72 -22.48
C GLU A 206 7.47 -16.06 -22.21
N LYS A 207 8.74 -16.02 -21.77
CA LYS A 207 9.50 -17.22 -21.40
C LYS A 207 8.84 -17.97 -20.23
N GLN A 208 8.33 -17.26 -19.23
CA GLN A 208 7.63 -17.88 -18.09
C GLN A 208 6.29 -18.49 -18.51
N GLN A 209 5.50 -17.79 -19.33
CA GLN A 209 4.23 -18.28 -19.87
C GLN A 209 4.44 -19.58 -20.67
N LYS A 210 5.41 -19.60 -21.60
CA LYS A 210 5.75 -20.80 -22.38
C LYS A 210 6.15 -21.98 -21.49
N LYS A 211 6.87 -21.73 -20.39
CA LYS A 211 7.27 -22.77 -19.43
C LYS A 211 6.08 -23.32 -18.65
N GLN A 212 5.09 -22.49 -18.30
CA GLN A 212 3.86 -22.92 -17.64
C GLN A 212 2.98 -23.77 -18.58
N THR A 213 2.78 -23.34 -19.82
CA THR A 213 2.00 -24.10 -20.82
C THR A 213 2.60 -25.48 -21.13
N ARG A 214 3.92 -25.63 -21.06
CA ARG A 214 4.60 -26.91 -21.23
C ARG A 214 4.49 -27.85 -20.03
N LYS A 215 4.20 -27.33 -18.83
CA LYS A 215 4.01 -28.12 -17.61
C LYS A 215 2.57 -28.56 -17.39
N SER A 216 1.62 -27.92 -18.08
CA SER A 216 0.19 -28.24 -18.02
C SER A 216 -0.25 -29.18 -19.14
N LYS A 217 0.67 -29.63 -19.99
CA LYS A 217 0.49 -30.70 -20.97
C LYS A 217 1.22 -31.92 -20.47
#